data_AF-A0A9X8VMA1-F1
#
_entry.id   AF-A0A9X8VMA1-F1
#
_cell.length_a   1.000
_cell.length_b   1.000
_cell.length_c   1.000
_cell.angle_alpha   90.00
_cell.angle_beta   90.00
_cell.angle_gamma   90.00
#
_symmetry.space_group_name_H-M   'P 1'
#
loop_
_entity.id
_entity.type
_entity.pdbx_description
1 polymer ?
#
loop_
_entity_poly.entity_id
_entity_poly.type
_entity_poly.pdbx_seq_one_letter_code
_entity_poly.pdbx_strand_id
1 'polypeptide(L)'
;MIQQLFKGRFSLLAMAFVALLALAGCQSKPQGLTPEQVALLQSQGFKLTDNGWEFGLSDKVLFGNNIGKLNPESTETVQKMGRALLSVGITKF
;
A
#
# COMPACT_ATOMS: atom_id res chain seq x y z
N MET A 1 33.81 -43.57 -3.88
CA MET A 1 34.15 -42.19 -3.44
C MET A 1 33.61 -41.09 -4.37
N ILE A 2 33.40 -41.34 -5.67
CA ILE A 2 32.92 -40.34 -6.66
C ILE A 2 31.43 -39.95 -6.50
N GLN A 3 30.58 -40.88 -6.06
CA GLN A 3 29.13 -40.67 -5.87
C GLN A 3 28.77 -39.62 -4.79
N GLN A 4 29.60 -39.48 -3.74
CA GLN A 4 29.37 -38.54 -2.64
C GLN A 4 29.63 -37.08 -3.06
N LEU A 5 30.56 -36.87 -4.00
CA LEU A 5 30.89 -35.55 -4.55
C LEU A 5 29.78 -35.00 -5.47
N PHE A 6 29.14 -35.87 -6.26
CA PHE A 6 27.99 -35.49 -7.10
C PHE A 6 26.77 -35.12 -6.26
N LYS A 7 26.51 -35.86 -5.16
CA LYS A 7 25.41 -35.59 -4.23
C LYS A 7 25.57 -34.25 -3.50
N GLY A 8 26.79 -33.93 -3.06
CA GLY A 8 27.10 -32.64 -2.41
C GLY A 8 26.99 -31.44 -3.37
N ARG A 9 27.44 -31.58 -4.62
CA ARG A 9 27.32 -30.53 -5.64
C ARG A 9 25.87 -30.26 -6.04
N PHE A 10 25.04 -31.31 -6.17
CA PHE A 10 23.62 -31.17 -6.47
C PHE A 10 22.84 -30.53 -5.31
N SER A 11 23.20 -30.88 -4.07
CA SER A 11 22.60 -30.29 -2.86
C SER A 11 22.94 -28.82 -2.68
N LEU A 12 24.17 -28.40 -3.00
CA LEU A 12 24.57 -26.99 -2.96
C LEU A 12 23.86 -26.15 -4.03
N LEU A 13 23.69 -26.71 -5.23
CA LEU A 13 22.97 -26.04 -6.32
C LEU A 13 21.48 -25.84 -5.98
N ALA A 14 20.85 -26.86 -5.40
CA ALA A 14 19.46 -26.78 -4.94
C ALA A 14 19.27 -25.72 -3.84
N MET A 15 20.21 -25.64 -2.88
CA MET A 15 20.14 -24.64 -1.82
C MET A 15 20.37 -23.21 -2.32
N ALA A 16 21.30 -23.03 -3.26
CA ALA A 16 21.52 -21.75 -3.92
C ALA A 16 20.28 -21.30 -4.72
N PHE A 17 19.60 -22.23 -5.40
CA PHE A 17 18.37 -21.93 -6.15
C PHE A 17 17.22 -21.50 -5.23
N VAL A 18 17.03 -22.19 -4.10
CA VAL A 18 16.03 -21.80 -3.08
C VAL A 18 16.37 -20.43 -2.47
N ALA A 19 17.65 -20.15 -2.20
CA ALA A 19 18.09 -18.85 -1.69
C ALA A 19 17.83 -17.71 -2.69
N LEU A 20 18.06 -17.94 -3.99
CA LEU A 20 17.76 -16.97 -5.05
C LEU A 20 16.26 -16.70 -5.19
N LEU A 21 15.43 -17.74 -5.11
CA LEU A 21 13.97 -17.60 -5.11
C LEU A 21 13.45 -16.81 -3.90
N ALA A 22 14.05 -17.02 -2.72
CA ALA A 22 13.71 -16.27 -1.51
C ALA A 22 14.09 -14.78 -1.63
N LEU A 23 15.24 -14.46 -2.26
CA LEU A 23 15.67 -13.07 -2.47
C LEU A 23 14.82 -12.31 -3.51
N ALA A 24 14.32 -13.01 -4.53
CA ALA A 24 13.48 -12.39 -5.56
C ALA A 24 12.17 -11.82 -5.00
N GLY A 25 11.64 -12.40 -3.92
CA GLY A 25 10.45 -11.88 -3.22
C GLY A 25 10.67 -10.53 -2.53
N CYS A 26 11.89 -10.22 -2.10
CA CYS A 26 12.22 -8.98 -1.41
C CYS A 26 12.48 -7.78 -2.35
N GLN A 27 12.58 -8.01 -3.66
CA GLN A 27 12.85 -6.94 -4.63
C GLN A 27 11.58 -6.32 -5.25
N SER A 28 10.39 -6.78 -4.84
CA SER A 28 9.12 -6.17 -5.24
C SER A 28 8.95 -4.80 -4.59
N LYS A 29 9.57 -3.75 -5.15
CA LYS A 29 9.20 -2.37 -4.82
C LYS A 29 7.75 -2.15 -5.25
N PRO A 30 6.85 -1.73 -4.35
CA PRO A 30 5.53 -1.27 -4.77
C PRO A 30 5.73 -0.12 -5.75
N GLN A 31 5.07 -0.19 -6.90
CA GLN A 31 5.02 0.91 -7.86
C GLN A 31 4.49 2.13 -7.10
N GLY A 32 5.30 3.17 -6.97
CA GLY A 32 4.90 4.40 -6.29
C GLY A 32 3.76 5.11 -7.02
N LEU A 33 3.17 6.11 -6.35
CA LEU A 33 2.12 6.93 -6.94
C LEU A 33 2.65 7.77 -8.11
N THR A 34 1.85 7.94 -9.15
CA THR A 34 2.16 8.83 -10.28
C THR A 34 2.08 10.30 -9.86
N PRO A 35 2.73 11.22 -10.59
CA PRO A 35 2.61 12.66 -10.31
C PRO A 35 1.17 13.16 -10.30
N GLU A 36 0.33 12.62 -11.18
CA GLU A 36 -1.11 12.94 -11.25
C GLU A 36 -1.86 12.49 -10.00
N GLN A 37 -1.57 11.29 -9.48
CA GLN A 37 -2.14 10.78 -8.24
C GLN A 37 -1.71 11.63 -7.03
N VAL A 38 -0.43 12.02 -6.98
CA VAL A 38 0.12 12.88 -5.93
C VAL A 38 -0.54 14.26 -5.96
N ALA A 39 -0.71 14.86 -7.14
CA ALA A 39 -1.38 16.15 -7.29
C ALA A 39 -2.84 16.08 -6.82
N LEU A 40 -3.55 15.00 -7.13
CA LEU A 40 -4.91 14.80 -6.62
C LEU A 40 -4.91 14.72 -5.08
N LEU A 41 -4.03 13.91 -4.48
CA LEU A 41 -3.95 13.78 -3.02
C LEU A 41 -3.70 15.13 -2.33
N GLN A 42 -2.74 15.91 -2.85
CA GLN A 42 -2.47 17.26 -2.34
C GLN A 42 -3.69 18.18 -2.49
N SER A 43 -4.40 18.15 -3.62
CA SER A 43 -5.60 18.96 -3.84
C SER A 43 -6.76 18.59 -2.91
N GLN A 44 -6.85 17.32 -2.51
CA GLN A 44 -7.85 16.81 -1.56
C GLN A 44 -7.45 17.10 -0.10
N GLY A 45 -6.25 17.65 0.14
CA GLY A 45 -5.76 17.98 1.48
C GLY A 45 -5.05 16.83 2.20
N PHE A 46 -4.66 15.77 1.49
CA PHE A 46 -3.80 14.74 2.05
C PHE A 46 -2.39 15.31 2.30
N LYS A 47 -1.77 14.86 3.37
CA LYS A 47 -0.41 15.20 3.76
C LYS A 47 0.46 13.95 3.76
N LEU A 48 1.68 14.09 3.26
CA LEU A 48 2.69 13.04 3.39
C LEU A 48 3.25 13.07 4.81
N THR A 49 3.11 11.96 5.53
CA THR A 49 3.64 11.71 6.87
C THR A 49 4.66 10.57 6.82
N ASP A 50 5.27 10.25 7.96
CA ASP A 50 6.17 9.11 8.09
C ASP A 50 5.48 7.77 7.82
N ASN A 51 4.14 7.70 7.92
CA ASN A 51 3.35 6.51 7.65
C ASN A 51 2.75 6.48 6.22
N GLY A 52 2.96 7.53 5.42
CA GLY A 52 2.42 7.64 4.07
C GLY A 52 1.47 8.81 3.89
N TRP A 53 0.54 8.70 2.94
CA TRP A 53 -0.43 9.76 2.65
C TRP A 53 -1.62 9.67 3.59
N GLU A 54 -1.79 10.69 4.43
CA GLU A 54 -2.85 10.76 5.43
C GLU A 54 -3.80 11.91 5.15
N PHE A 55 -5.09 11.68 5.39
CA PHE A 55 -6.12 12.71 5.36
C PHE A 55 -6.85 12.75 6.70
N GLY A 56 -6.56 13.79 7.49
CA GLY A 56 -7.17 13.99 8.79
C GLY A 56 -8.44 14.82 8.70
N LEU A 57 -9.58 14.22 9.05
CA LEU A 57 -10.81 14.95 9.37
C LEU A 57 -11.00 14.98 10.88
N SER A 58 -11.49 16.10 11.41
CA SER A 58 -11.82 16.17 12.84
C SER A 58 -13.07 15.35 13.16
N ASP A 59 -13.11 14.72 14.33
CA ASP A 59 -14.26 13.94 14.80
C ASP A 59 -15.56 14.75 14.83
N LYS A 60 -15.46 16.03 15.19
CA LYS A 60 -16.60 16.97 15.16
C LYS A 60 -17.19 17.10 13.75
N VAL A 61 -16.35 17.13 12.72
CA VAL A 61 -16.80 17.19 11.33
C VAL A 61 -17.39 15.85 10.91
N LEU A 62 -16.73 14.72 11.22
CA LEU A 62 -17.20 13.40 10.80
C LEU A 62 -18.52 13.01 11.46
N PHE A 63 -18.64 13.21 12.76
CA PHE A 63 -19.73 12.64 13.55
C PHE A 63 -20.72 13.70 14.08
N GLY A 64 -20.37 14.99 14.04
CA GLY A 64 -21.19 16.05 14.62
C GLY A 64 -21.36 15.83 16.13
N ASN A 65 -22.62 15.70 16.56
CA ASN A 65 -22.97 15.35 17.95
C ASN A 65 -23.19 13.84 18.15
N ASN A 66 -23.19 13.05 17.07
CA ASN A 66 -23.35 11.61 17.18
C ASN A 66 -22.00 10.98 17.52
N ILE A 67 -22.01 9.84 18.20
CA ILE A 67 -20.80 9.06 18.44
C ILE A 67 -20.90 7.80 17.59
N GLY A 68 -19.91 7.57 16.72
CA GLY A 68 -19.80 6.34 15.94
C GLY A 68 -20.68 6.25 14.69
N LYS A 69 -21.43 7.31 14.33
CA LYS A 69 -22.17 7.37 13.06
C LYS A 69 -21.91 8.68 12.34
N LEU A 70 -21.49 8.60 11.08
CA LEU A 70 -21.34 9.78 10.24
C LEU A 70 -22.69 10.47 10.07
N ASN A 71 -22.67 11.80 10.08
CA ASN A 71 -23.84 12.56 9.66
C ASN A 71 -24.00 12.47 8.12
N PRO A 72 -25.16 12.82 7.55
CA PRO A 72 -25.40 12.69 6.12
C PRO A 72 -24.45 13.50 5.23
N GLU A 73 -24.10 14.73 5.64
CA GLU A 73 -23.18 15.62 4.92
C GLU A 73 -21.75 15.06 4.88
N SER A 74 -21.28 14.57 6.03
CA SER A 74 -19.96 13.95 6.16
C SER A 74 -19.89 12.64 5.38
N THR A 75 -20.99 11.89 5.32
CA THR A 75 -21.10 10.68 4.48
C THR A 75 -20.92 11.03 3.00
N GLU A 76 -21.59 12.07 2.51
CA GLU A 76 -21.45 12.50 1.12
C GLU A 76 -20.03 12.96 0.81
N THR A 77 -19.41 13.72 1.73
CA THR A 77 -18.03 14.21 1.60
C THR A 77 -17.04 13.06 1.51
N VAL A 78 -17.10 12.08 2.43
CA VAL A 78 -16.24 10.89 2.42
C VAL A 78 -16.46 10.05 1.17
N GLN A 79 -17.71 9.92 0.70
CA GLN A 79 -17.99 9.21 -0.57
C GLN A 79 -17.39 9.92 -1.78
N LYS A 80 -17.46 11.26 -1.86
CA LYS A 80 -16.83 12.03 -2.94
C LYS A 80 -15.32 11.83 -2.95
N MET A 81 -14.68 11.88 -1.78
CA MET A 81 -13.25 11.62 -1.64
C MET A 81 -12.89 10.20 -2.08
N GLY A 82 -13.64 9.18 -1.64
CA GLY A 82 -13.44 7.80 -2.07
C GLY A 82 -13.55 7.63 -3.59
N ARG A 83 -14.55 8.26 -4.23
CA ARG A 83 -14.70 8.25 -5.70
C ARG A 83 -13.54 8.93 -6.41
N ALA A 84 -13.04 10.04 -5.88
CA ALA A 84 -11.89 10.75 -6.44
C ALA A 84 -10.63 9.87 -6.42
N LEU A 85 -10.35 9.19 -5.29
CA LEU A 85 -9.23 8.25 -5.18
C LEU A 85 -9.36 7.09 -6.18
N LEU A 86 -10.55 6.51 -6.31
CA LEU A 86 -10.82 5.45 -7.27
C LEU A 86 -10.62 5.91 -8.72
N SER A 87 -10.94 7.17 -9.04
CA SER A 87 -10.82 7.71 -10.40
C SER A 87 -9.39 7.75 -10.93
N VAL A 88 -8.40 7.84 -10.03
CA VAL A 88 -6.97 7.79 -10.36
C VAL A 88 -6.36 6.41 -10.08
N GLY A 89 -7.17 5.38 -9.84
CA GLY A 89 -6.71 4.00 -9.64
C GLY A 89 -6.14 3.71 -8.26
N ILE A 90 -6.34 4.57 -7.25
CA ILE A 90 -5.97 4.27 -5.86
C ILE A 90 -7.06 3.38 -5.27
N THR A 91 -6.76 2.08 -5.16
CA THR A 91 -7.70 1.04 -4.68
C THR A 91 -7.21 0.32 -3.42
N LYS A 92 -6.00 0.64 -2.95
CA LYS A 92 -5.41 0.11 -1.72
C LYS A 92 -4.95 1.27 -0.84
N PHE A 93 -5.36 1.24 0.42
CA PHE A 93 -5.11 2.25 1.45
C PHE A 93 -4.67 1.51 2.72
#